data_AF-A0A167G6M1-F1
#
_entry.id   AF-A0A167G6M1-F1
#
_cell.length_a   1.000
_cell.length_b   1.000
_cell.length_c   1.000
_cell.angle_alpha   90.00
_cell.angle_beta   90.00
_cell.angle_gamma   90.00
#
_symmetry.space_group_name_H-M   'P 1'
#
loop_
_entity.id
_entity.type
_entity.pdbx_description
1 polymer ?
#
loop_
_entity_poly.entity_id
_entity_poly.type
_entity_poly.pdbx_seq_one_letter_code
_entity_poly.pdbx_strand_id
1 'polypeptide(L)'
;MISVDKVIEANLPQLENSPKVKGLVKKGLGYLLHEQEFVAFADTYPHLEGLEFVEQVLEELDFDARFKPKQIEHIPSEGSVVIVANHPIGSLDALALIKVLAKARPDLKVVANRMLMSITPMHSLLLPVDNLSNASRKQELANIQKHLKSEGALLIFPAGEVSRLGPTGIKDCKWNTGFLRMAKKANCPILPIYIKAKNSPLFYGTSMIYKPLASLLLVKEMFKQRQKSLEFEIGASIPPESYRLDNLKDKEIVALIRKQLYRLNSKKALPLKTQTPIAVPECKKELKKAIEQCERLGETADGMHIYLYQYAGSSPIFRELGRLREIAFRAVGEGSGKRRDTDKYDMYYQQLVLWDAKQLELVGAYRLASAQQVIQQHGTNGLYTSSLFSYTDDMVPYFNQGLELGRSFVQPKYWGRKSLDYLWYGIGAFIQRYPEHRYLFGPVSLSNALPDKAKAMLVYHYQHYFSALGSLANPNNEFKLSQSQLETCTDLFCGNDIKEDFAELKHILANMGAQVPTLFKQYTELCEQDGVNFLSFSIDPDFNNCIDGLVLVDLTKLKANKAKRYLGENIYQR
;
A
#
# COMPACT_ATOMS: atom_id res chain seq x y z
N MET A 1 4.15 -4.50 38.59
CA MET A 1 2.84 -5.18 38.71
C MET A 1 1.86 -4.31 39.50
N ILE A 2 0.56 -4.49 39.23
CA ILE A 2 -0.53 -3.80 39.94
C ILE A 2 -0.50 -4.29 41.39
N SER A 3 -0.20 -3.39 42.34
CA SER A 3 -0.24 -3.68 43.78
C SER A 3 -1.46 -3.01 44.38
N VAL A 4 -2.21 -3.74 45.20
CA VAL A 4 -3.41 -3.22 45.88
C VAL A 4 -3.05 -2.01 46.76
N ASP A 5 -1.87 -2.01 47.37
CA ASP A 5 -1.39 -0.89 48.20
C ASP A 5 -1.21 0.39 47.38
N LYS A 6 -0.58 0.30 46.20
CA LYS A 6 -0.41 1.44 45.28
C LYS A 6 -1.74 1.95 44.73
N VAL A 7 -2.72 1.07 44.53
CA VAL A 7 -4.07 1.45 44.06
C VAL A 7 -4.85 2.18 45.15
N ILE A 8 -4.76 1.73 46.42
CA ILE A 8 -5.38 2.38 47.57
C ILE A 8 -4.76 3.76 47.82
N GLU A 9 -3.44 3.87 47.82
CA GLU A 9 -2.74 5.16 47.96
C GLU A 9 -3.14 6.16 46.88
N ALA A 10 -3.19 5.72 45.63
CA ALA A 10 -3.44 6.62 44.50
C ALA A 10 -4.90 7.07 44.35
N ASN A 11 -5.87 6.25 44.76
CA ASN A 11 -7.31 6.50 44.48
C ASN A 11 -8.18 6.69 45.72
N LEU A 12 -7.75 6.22 46.89
CA LEU A 12 -8.52 6.28 48.14
C LEU A 12 -7.62 6.70 49.33
N PRO A 13 -6.89 7.83 49.26
CA PRO A 13 -5.97 8.26 50.32
C PRO A 13 -6.66 8.49 51.67
N GLN A 14 -7.96 8.76 51.68
CA GLN A 14 -8.75 8.96 52.90
C GLN A 14 -8.87 7.68 53.76
N LEU A 15 -8.64 6.49 53.18
CA LEU A 15 -8.64 5.21 53.90
C LEU A 15 -7.39 5.03 54.79
N GLU A 16 -6.35 5.84 54.62
CA GLU A 16 -5.16 5.81 55.50
C GLU A 16 -5.53 6.13 56.95
N ASN A 17 -6.55 6.96 57.16
CA ASN A 17 -7.02 7.39 58.48
C ASN A 17 -7.90 6.35 59.20
N SER A 18 -8.10 5.16 58.62
CA SER A 18 -8.98 4.12 59.18
C SER A 18 -8.42 2.71 58.93
N PRO A 19 -7.50 2.22 59.79
CA PRO A 19 -6.74 0.98 59.57
C PRO A 19 -7.62 -0.26 59.41
N LYS A 20 -8.72 -0.36 60.18
CA LYS A 20 -9.66 -1.49 60.12
C LYS A 20 -10.41 -1.54 58.77
N VAL A 21 -10.80 -0.37 58.25
CA VAL A 21 -11.49 -0.26 56.95
C VAL A 21 -10.49 -0.49 55.81
N LYS A 22 -9.27 0.03 55.92
CA LYS A 22 -8.16 -0.22 54.97
C LYS A 22 -7.89 -1.73 54.82
N GLY A 23 -7.86 -2.49 55.92
CA GLY A 23 -7.66 -3.95 55.90
C GLY A 23 -8.77 -4.72 55.17
N LEU A 24 -10.05 -4.36 55.40
CA LEU A 24 -11.19 -4.98 54.71
C LEU A 24 -11.22 -4.64 53.22
N VAL A 25 -10.98 -3.37 52.88
CA VAL A 25 -10.91 -2.90 51.47
C VAL A 25 -9.73 -3.55 50.76
N LYS A 26 -8.56 -3.67 51.40
CA LYS A 26 -7.39 -4.36 50.85
C LYS A 26 -7.70 -5.83 50.54
N LYS A 27 -8.34 -6.55 51.46
CA LYS A 27 -8.72 -7.96 51.23
C LYS A 27 -9.74 -8.11 50.10
N GLY A 28 -10.72 -7.21 50.02
CA GLY A 28 -11.71 -7.17 48.94
C GLY A 28 -11.10 -6.83 47.58
N LEU A 29 -10.20 -5.84 47.52
CA LEU A 29 -9.49 -5.45 46.30
C LEU A 29 -8.50 -6.52 45.85
N GLY A 30 -7.77 -7.16 46.77
CA GLY A 30 -6.86 -8.26 46.44
C GLY A 30 -7.60 -9.44 45.78
N TYR A 31 -8.80 -9.76 46.26
CA TYR A 31 -9.67 -10.76 45.63
C TYR A 31 -10.21 -10.29 44.27
N LEU A 32 -10.63 -9.03 44.14
CA LEU A 32 -11.15 -8.49 42.88
C LEU A 32 -10.08 -8.34 41.78
N LEU A 33 -8.85 -8.03 42.19
CA LEU A 33 -7.71 -7.81 41.30
C LEU A 33 -6.86 -9.07 41.10
N HIS A 34 -7.25 -10.21 41.68
CA HIS A 34 -6.50 -11.47 41.58
C HIS A 34 -5.00 -11.29 41.84
N GLU A 35 -4.64 -10.48 42.86
CA GLU A 35 -3.27 -10.04 43.11
C GLU A 35 -2.30 -11.21 43.28
N GLN A 36 -2.73 -12.29 43.95
CA GLN A 36 -1.92 -13.50 44.14
C GLN A 36 -1.56 -14.19 42.83
N GLU A 37 -2.46 -14.22 41.85
CA GLU A 37 -2.21 -14.84 40.54
C GLU A 37 -1.20 -14.03 39.73
N PHE A 38 -1.29 -12.70 39.79
CA PHE A 38 -0.27 -11.84 39.19
C PHE A 38 1.08 -12.01 39.89
N VAL A 39 1.15 -11.97 41.21
CA VAL A 39 2.42 -12.16 41.94
C VAL A 39 3.04 -13.52 41.61
N ALA A 40 2.26 -14.60 41.67
CA ALA A 40 2.73 -15.93 41.30
C ALA A 40 3.24 -16.00 39.86
N PHE A 41 2.55 -15.36 38.92
CA PHE A 41 3.00 -15.26 37.53
C PHE A 41 4.35 -14.54 37.40
N ALA A 42 4.51 -13.37 38.05
CA ALA A 42 5.78 -12.64 38.00
C ALA A 42 6.93 -13.38 38.69
N ASP A 43 6.66 -14.10 39.76
CA ASP A 43 7.66 -14.90 40.46
C ASP A 43 8.09 -16.13 39.63
N THR A 44 7.15 -16.72 38.88
CA THR A 44 7.42 -17.87 38.00
C THR A 44 8.14 -17.46 36.72
N TYR A 45 7.76 -16.32 36.13
CA TYR A 45 8.27 -15.83 34.85
C TYR A 45 8.92 -14.44 34.93
N PRO A 46 9.92 -14.22 35.82
CA PRO A 46 10.48 -12.88 36.05
C PRO A 46 11.31 -12.34 34.88
N HIS A 47 11.71 -13.21 33.95
CA HIS A 47 12.61 -12.92 32.83
C HIS A 47 11.86 -12.68 31.50
N LEU A 48 10.55 -12.91 31.46
CA LEU A 48 9.77 -12.71 30.24
C LEU A 48 9.46 -11.23 30.05
N GLU A 49 9.76 -10.72 28.86
CA GLU A 49 9.46 -9.37 28.42
C GLU A 49 8.80 -9.40 27.04
N GLY A 50 8.28 -8.27 26.58
CA GLY A 50 7.81 -8.10 25.22
C GLY A 50 6.73 -9.09 24.79
N LEU A 51 6.95 -9.76 23.66
CA LEU A 51 5.97 -10.65 23.04
C LEU A 51 5.88 -11.97 23.80
N GLU A 52 7.01 -12.47 24.29
CA GLU A 52 7.13 -13.70 25.08
C GLU A 52 6.29 -13.61 26.36
N PHE A 53 6.34 -12.44 27.04
CA PHE A 53 5.45 -12.16 28.17
C PHE A 53 3.97 -12.22 27.77
N VAL A 54 3.60 -11.63 26.63
CA VAL A 54 2.21 -11.61 26.15
C VAL A 54 1.72 -13.03 25.81
N GLU A 55 2.56 -13.83 25.16
CA GLU A 55 2.22 -15.21 24.80
C GLU A 55 2.02 -16.08 26.04
N GLN A 56 2.92 -15.96 27.04
CA GLN A 56 2.81 -16.71 28.28
C GLN A 56 1.56 -16.33 29.09
N VAL A 57 1.21 -15.04 29.17
CA VAL A 57 -0.02 -14.60 29.85
C VAL A 57 -1.26 -15.21 29.20
N LEU A 58 -1.30 -15.27 27.87
CA LEU A 58 -2.43 -15.86 27.15
C LEU A 58 -2.50 -17.39 27.30
N GLU A 59 -1.35 -18.05 27.43
CA GLU A 59 -1.26 -19.50 27.67
C GLU A 59 -1.73 -19.88 29.07
N GLU A 60 -1.30 -19.17 30.13
CA GLU A 60 -1.80 -19.37 31.51
C GLU A 60 -3.31 -19.17 31.64
N LEU A 61 -3.85 -18.26 30.83
CA LEU A 61 -5.28 -17.98 30.75
C LEU A 61 -6.03 -18.94 29.81
N ASP A 62 -5.33 -19.85 29.13
CA ASP A 62 -5.91 -20.77 28.13
C ASP A 62 -6.81 -20.00 27.15
N PHE A 63 -6.27 -18.89 26.61
CA PHE A 63 -7.04 -17.91 25.86
C PHE A 63 -6.59 -17.80 24.41
N ASP A 64 -7.52 -18.08 23.50
CA ASP A 64 -7.24 -18.16 22.07
C ASP A 64 -7.84 -17.02 21.24
N ALA A 65 -7.20 -16.75 20.11
CA ALA A 65 -7.66 -15.82 19.09
C ALA A 65 -8.27 -16.58 17.90
N ARG A 66 -9.52 -16.28 17.55
CA ARG A 66 -10.19 -16.81 16.35
C ARG A 66 -10.38 -15.71 15.31
N PHE A 67 -9.97 -15.99 14.08
CA PHE A 67 -10.14 -15.11 12.92
C PHE A 67 -10.18 -15.96 11.65
N LYS A 68 -10.68 -15.41 10.55
CA LYS A 68 -10.67 -16.13 9.27
C LYS A 68 -9.26 -16.08 8.68
N PRO A 69 -8.67 -17.20 8.22
CA PRO A 69 -7.30 -17.20 7.69
C PRO A 69 -7.06 -16.17 6.57
N LYS A 70 -8.03 -15.98 5.67
CA LYS A 70 -7.97 -14.98 4.60
C LYS A 70 -7.80 -13.54 5.11
N GLN A 71 -8.27 -13.25 6.32
CA GLN A 71 -8.21 -11.90 6.90
C GLN A 71 -6.82 -11.54 7.44
N ILE A 72 -5.94 -12.51 7.67
CA ILE A 72 -4.54 -12.23 8.00
C ILE A 72 -3.85 -11.53 6.83
N GLU A 73 -4.22 -11.87 5.58
CA GLU A 73 -3.73 -11.16 4.40
C GLU A 73 -4.17 -9.68 4.35
N HIS A 74 -5.10 -9.25 5.22
CA HIS A 74 -5.46 -7.83 5.35
C HIS A 74 -4.47 -7.01 6.21
N ILE A 75 -3.56 -7.67 6.92
CA ILE A 75 -2.49 -6.99 7.65
C ILE A 75 -1.34 -6.72 6.67
N PRO A 76 -0.98 -5.45 6.38
CA PRO A 76 0.18 -5.15 5.56
C PRO A 76 1.45 -5.70 6.21
N SER A 77 2.21 -6.53 5.49
CA SER A 77 3.49 -7.11 5.98
C SER A 77 4.63 -6.09 6.03
N GLU A 78 4.54 -5.04 5.22
CA GLU A 78 5.53 -3.97 5.12
C GLU A 78 4.84 -2.60 4.99
N GLY A 79 5.61 -1.53 5.12
CA GLY A 79 5.11 -0.16 5.11
C GLY A 79 4.41 0.22 6.42
N SER A 80 4.30 1.53 6.66
CA SER A 80 3.64 2.03 7.86
C SER A 80 2.13 1.75 7.84
N VAL A 81 1.57 1.45 9.02
CA VAL A 81 0.13 1.21 9.17
C VAL A 81 -0.36 1.64 10.54
N VAL A 82 -1.51 2.31 10.57
CA VAL A 82 -2.22 2.61 11.82
C VAL A 82 -3.38 1.62 11.95
N ILE A 83 -3.32 0.77 12.95
CA ILE A 83 -4.32 -0.25 13.24
C ILE A 83 -5.27 0.31 14.30
N VAL A 84 -6.57 0.28 14.02
CA VAL A 84 -7.61 0.75 14.95
C VAL A 84 -8.56 -0.37 15.30
N ALA A 85 -8.82 -0.55 16.59
CA ALA A 85 -9.73 -1.57 17.09
C ALA A 85 -10.72 -0.99 18.11
N ASN A 86 -11.91 -1.60 18.19
CA ASN A 86 -12.79 -1.41 19.35
C ASN A 86 -12.25 -2.19 20.56
N HIS A 87 -12.72 -1.85 21.77
CA HIS A 87 -12.12 -2.36 23.00
C HIS A 87 -13.17 -2.93 23.97
N PRO A 88 -13.86 -4.04 23.64
CA PRO A 88 -14.99 -4.51 24.43
C PRO A 88 -14.64 -5.08 25.81
N ILE A 89 -13.54 -5.83 25.95
CA ILE A 89 -13.13 -6.51 27.17
C ILE A 89 -12.14 -5.65 27.96
N GLY A 90 -11.15 -5.06 27.31
CA GLY A 90 -10.02 -4.39 27.97
C GLY A 90 -8.69 -5.08 27.69
N SER A 91 -7.91 -5.38 28.73
CA SER A 91 -6.54 -5.91 28.62
C SER A 91 -6.40 -7.14 27.69
N LEU A 92 -7.32 -8.10 27.76
CA LEU A 92 -7.29 -9.29 26.90
C LEU A 92 -7.42 -8.97 25.41
N ASP A 93 -8.20 -7.95 25.05
CA ASP A 93 -8.33 -7.53 23.66
C ASP A 93 -6.98 -7.12 23.09
N ALA A 94 -6.23 -6.33 23.89
CA ALA A 94 -4.92 -5.83 23.50
C ALA A 94 -3.89 -6.97 23.41
N LEU A 95 -3.82 -7.84 24.43
CA LEU A 95 -2.88 -8.97 24.45
C LEU A 95 -3.12 -9.92 23.27
N ALA A 96 -4.38 -10.32 23.04
CA ALA A 96 -4.72 -11.21 21.95
C ALA A 96 -4.45 -10.58 20.57
N LEU A 97 -4.75 -9.27 20.39
CA LEU A 97 -4.40 -8.57 19.16
C LEU A 97 -2.89 -8.45 18.96
N ILE A 98 -2.11 -8.17 20.01
CA ILE A 98 -0.65 -8.13 19.91
C ILE A 98 -0.12 -9.47 19.39
N LYS A 99 -0.53 -10.59 20.00
CA LYS A 99 -0.11 -11.94 19.56
C LYS A 99 -0.45 -12.21 18.09
N VAL A 100 -1.65 -11.82 17.63
CA VAL A 100 -2.08 -12.02 16.24
C VAL A 100 -1.30 -11.13 15.27
N LEU A 101 -1.18 -9.85 15.59
CA LEU A 101 -0.57 -8.85 14.72
C LEU A 101 0.95 -9.02 14.64
N ALA A 102 1.61 -9.40 15.73
CA ALA A 102 3.06 -9.60 15.79
C ALA A 102 3.56 -10.71 14.83
N LYS A 103 2.71 -11.68 14.49
CA LYS A 103 3.02 -12.71 13.47
C LYS A 103 3.29 -12.13 12.09
N ALA A 104 2.54 -11.09 11.72
CA ALA A 104 2.72 -10.39 10.44
C ALA A 104 3.64 -9.17 10.58
N ARG A 105 3.68 -8.56 11.77
CA ARG A 105 4.35 -7.30 12.06
C ARG A 105 5.10 -7.35 13.40
N PRO A 106 6.30 -7.95 13.44
CA PRO A 106 7.13 -8.02 14.65
C PRO A 106 7.52 -6.64 15.20
N ASP A 107 7.47 -5.61 14.37
CA ASP A 107 7.73 -4.21 14.68
C ASP A 107 6.54 -3.49 15.36
N LEU A 108 5.43 -4.19 15.63
CA LEU A 108 4.23 -3.62 16.22
C LEU A 108 4.53 -2.85 17.52
N LYS A 109 3.97 -1.64 17.60
CA LYS A 109 3.87 -0.87 18.85
C LYS A 109 2.43 -0.55 19.18
N VAL A 110 2.11 -0.47 20.47
CA VAL A 110 0.77 -0.15 20.97
C VAL A 110 0.78 1.19 21.69
N VAL A 111 -0.16 2.06 21.36
CA VAL A 111 -0.33 3.32 22.10
C VAL A 111 -0.88 3.01 23.50
N ALA A 112 -0.14 3.40 24.53
CA ALA A 112 -0.42 3.10 25.93
C ALA A 112 -0.65 4.35 26.76
N ASN A 113 -1.58 4.25 27.72
CA ASN A 113 -1.77 5.23 28.77
C ASN A 113 -0.89 4.89 29.99
N ARG A 114 -0.88 5.78 31.00
CA ARG A 114 -0.10 5.61 32.23
C ARG A 114 -0.37 4.30 32.98
N MET A 115 -1.60 3.79 32.94
CA MET A 115 -1.96 2.53 33.61
C MET A 115 -1.28 1.34 32.94
N LEU A 116 -1.32 1.26 31.61
CA LEU A 116 -0.63 0.21 30.85
C LEU A 116 0.90 0.31 30.98
N MET A 117 1.44 1.53 31.06
CA MET A 117 2.86 1.76 31.33
C MET A 117 3.31 1.28 32.72
N SER A 118 2.41 0.87 33.62
CA SER A 118 2.81 0.24 34.89
C SER A 118 3.21 -1.24 34.75
N ILE A 119 2.95 -1.83 33.57
CA ILE A 119 3.31 -3.21 33.24
C ILE A 119 4.70 -3.19 32.59
N THR A 120 5.74 -3.20 33.42
CA THR A 120 7.15 -3.11 32.99
C THR A 120 7.53 -4.11 31.89
N PRO A 121 7.14 -5.41 31.98
CA PRO A 121 7.49 -6.39 30.95
C PRO A 121 7.02 -6.01 29.54
N MET A 122 5.97 -5.19 29.40
CA MET A 122 5.43 -4.79 28.10
C MET A 122 6.08 -3.55 27.50
N HIS A 123 6.97 -2.84 28.21
CA HIS A 123 7.48 -1.53 27.78
C HIS A 123 8.08 -1.53 26.38
N SER A 124 8.74 -2.62 25.98
CA SER A 124 9.30 -2.77 24.64
C SER A 124 8.25 -2.72 23.53
N LEU A 125 6.99 -3.05 23.81
CA LEU A 125 5.87 -3.03 22.86
C LEU A 125 5.04 -1.74 22.92
N LEU A 126 5.27 -0.86 23.90
CA LEU A 126 4.40 0.28 24.17
C LEU A 126 5.01 1.61 23.68
N LEU A 127 4.15 2.51 23.21
CA LEU A 127 4.46 3.91 22.99
C LEU A 127 3.55 4.77 23.89
N PRO A 128 4.10 5.50 24.87
CA PRO A 128 3.29 6.27 25.81
C PRO A 128 2.60 7.43 25.12
N VAL A 129 1.35 7.68 25.53
CA VAL A 129 0.60 8.92 25.23
C VAL A 129 -0.07 9.36 26.52
N ASP A 130 0.40 10.47 27.09
CA ASP A 130 -0.15 11.06 28.29
C ASP A 130 -0.62 12.52 28.07
N ASN A 131 -1.51 12.96 28.95
CA ASN A 131 -2.04 14.32 28.97
C ASN A 131 -1.24 15.26 29.90
N LEU A 132 -0.09 14.83 30.41
CA LEU A 132 0.83 15.67 31.21
C LEU A 132 1.50 16.76 30.34
N SER A 133 2.36 17.58 30.98
CA SER A 133 2.94 18.82 30.45
C SER A 133 3.18 18.87 28.92
N ASN A 134 2.95 20.04 28.31
CA ASN A 134 3.02 20.21 26.84
C ASN A 134 4.34 19.72 26.21
N ALA A 135 5.45 19.73 26.95
CA ALA A 135 6.76 19.25 26.49
C ALA A 135 6.81 17.71 26.33
N SER A 136 6.33 16.96 27.32
CA SER A 136 6.30 15.47 27.29
C SER A 136 5.46 14.96 26.12
N ARG A 137 4.27 15.54 25.94
CA ARG A 137 3.34 15.18 24.86
C ARG A 137 3.97 15.36 23.47
N LYS A 138 4.78 16.41 23.28
CA LYS A 138 5.45 16.67 22.00
C LYS A 138 6.46 15.56 21.69
N GLN A 139 7.22 15.12 22.69
CA GLN A 139 8.23 14.07 22.54
C GLN A 139 7.59 12.70 22.28
N GLU A 140 6.51 12.37 22.99
CA GLU A 140 5.72 11.15 22.80
C GLU A 140 5.17 11.05 21.37
N LEU A 141 4.55 12.13 20.88
CA LEU A 141 4.06 12.21 19.51
C LEU A 141 5.18 12.15 18.47
N ALA A 142 6.37 12.66 18.80
CA ALA A 142 7.55 12.56 17.93
C ALA A 142 8.05 11.11 17.82
N ASN A 143 8.04 10.35 18.92
CA ASN A 143 8.41 8.93 18.92
C ASN A 143 7.44 8.10 18.07
N ILE A 144 6.13 8.34 18.19
CA ILE A 144 5.11 7.70 17.35
C ILE A 144 5.35 8.03 15.87
N GLN A 145 5.62 9.29 15.55
CA GLN A 145 5.90 9.69 14.18
C GLN A 145 7.20 9.08 13.65
N LYS A 146 8.23 8.95 14.49
CA LYS A 146 9.47 8.28 14.13
C LYS A 146 9.22 6.81 13.81
N HIS A 147 8.43 6.12 14.62
CA HIS A 147 8.03 4.73 14.39
C HIS A 147 7.30 4.57 13.06
N LEU A 148 6.25 5.34 12.82
CA LEU A 148 5.51 5.31 11.55
C LEU A 148 6.38 5.71 10.35
N LYS A 149 7.29 6.68 10.49
CA LYS A 149 8.24 7.03 9.41
C LYS A 149 9.25 5.92 9.11
N SER A 150 9.53 5.07 10.09
CA SER A 150 10.39 3.89 9.94
C SER A 150 9.58 2.67 9.47
N GLU A 151 8.47 2.93 8.75
CA GLU A 151 7.54 1.92 8.24
C GLU A 151 6.84 1.07 9.31
N GLY A 152 6.81 1.54 10.56
CA GLY A 152 6.30 0.80 11.71
C GLY A 152 4.78 0.57 11.73
N ALA A 153 4.33 -0.52 12.39
CA ALA A 153 2.91 -0.78 12.69
C ALA A 153 2.52 -0.21 14.06
N LEU A 154 1.39 0.49 14.11
CA LEU A 154 0.91 1.15 15.33
C LEU A 154 -0.53 0.76 15.66
N LEU A 155 -0.75 0.06 16.77
CA LEU A 155 -2.08 -0.27 17.29
C LEU A 155 -2.60 0.83 18.23
N ILE A 156 -3.84 1.26 17.99
CA ILE A 156 -4.53 2.27 18.80
C ILE A 156 -5.98 1.83 19.06
N PHE A 157 -6.43 2.00 20.31
CA PHE A 157 -7.84 1.90 20.70
C PHE A 157 -8.41 3.33 20.80
N PRO A 158 -9.13 3.85 19.77
CA PRO A 158 -9.37 5.30 19.66
C PRO A 158 -10.27 5.90 20.75
N ALA A 159 -11.08 5.06 21.40
CA ALA A 159 -11.95 5.47 22.50
C ALA A 159 -11.17 5.75 23.80
N GLY A 160 -10.00 5.11 23.99
CA GLY A 160 -9.22 5.19 25.23
C GLY A 160 -9.87 4.54 26.46
N GLU A 161 -11.06 3.97 26.30
CA GLU A 161 -11.79 3.21 27.32
C GLU A 161 -12.52 2.04 26.68
N VAL A 162 -12.98 1.11 27.52
CA VAL A 162 -13.70 -0.09 27.08
C VAL A 162 -15.12 0.21 26.58
N SER A 163 -15.63 -0.64 25.67
CA SER A 163 -16.96 -0.47 25.08
C SER A 163 -18.09 -0.51 26.13
N ARG A 164 -19.16 0.26 25.88
CA ARG A 164 -20.30 0.40 26.79
C ARG A 164 -21.59 -0.10 26.16
N LEU A 165 -22.53 -0.53 27.00
CA LEU A 165 -23.87 -0.88 26.56
C LEU A 165 -24.66 0.39 26.24
N GLY A 166 -25.30 0.41 25.06
CA GLY A 166 -26.22 1.48 24.66
C GLY A 166 -27.43 0.92 23.90
N PRO A 167 -28.38 1.79 23.51
CA PRO A 167 -29.63 1.39 22.87
C PRO A 167 -29.44 0.70 21.51
N THR A 168 -28.27 0.84 20.88
CA THR A 168 -27.94 0.19 19.60
C THR A 168 -26.92 -0.95 19.74
N GLY A 169 -26.79 -1.50 20.95
CA GLY A 169 -25.85 -2.57 21.30
C GLY A 169 -24.59 -2.08 22.04
N ILE A 170 -23.63 -2.99 22.22
CA ILE A 170 -22.35 -2.71 22.88
C ILE A 170 -21.40 -2.06 21.87
N LYS A 171 -20.98 -0.83 22.13
CA LYS A 171 -20.09 -0.07 21.25
C LYS A 171 -19.17 0.81 22.09
N ASP A 172 -18.02 1.14 21.52
CA ASP A 172 -17.14 2.16 22.07
C ASP A 172 -17.87 3.49 22.22
N CYS A 173 -17.38 4.29 23.16
CA CYS A 173 -17.73 5.69 23.31
C CYS A 173 -17.19 6.53 22.13
N LYS A 174 -17.13 7.85 22.33
CA LYS A 174 -16.62 8.78 21.32
C LYS A 174 -15.13 8.51 21.05
N TRP A 175 -14.78 8.32 19.78
CA TRP A 175 -13.40 8.15 19.35
C TRP A 175 -12.65 9.49 19.26
N ASN A 176 -11.38 9.48 19.64
CA ASN A 176 -10.48 10.62 19.50
C ASN A 176 -9.92 10.73 18.07
N THR A 177 -9.57 11.96 17.64
CA THR A 177 -9.03 12.20 16.28
C THR A 177 -7.52 12.01 16.16
N GLY A 178 -6.83 11.70 17.26
CA GLY A 178 -5.37 11.58 17.31
C GLY A 178 -4.80 10.58 16.30
N PHE A 179 -5.40 9.37 16.21
CA PHE A 179 -4.97 8.34 15.27
C PHE A 179 -5.09 8.79 13.81
N LEU A 180 -6.16 9.51 13.46
CA LEU A 180 -6.37 10.02 12.10
C LEU A 180 -5.29 11.04 11.74
N ARG A 181 -4.91 11.93 12.67
CA ARG A 181 -3.83 12.90 12.44
C ARG A 181 -2.48 12.22 12.28
N MET A 182 -2.22 11.17 13.06
CA MET A 182 -1.01 10.34 12.93
C MET A 182 -0.95 9.70 11.54
N ALA A 183 -2.05 9.05 11.10
CA ALA A 183 -2.16 8.43 9.78
C ALA A 183 -2.04 9.45 8.64
N LYS A 184 -2.71 10.61 8.75
CA LYS A 184 -2.59 11.71 7.78
C LYS A 184 -1.14 12.20 7.68
N LYS A 185 -0.42 12.34 8.80
CA LYS A 185 0.96 12.82 8.79
C LYS A 185 1.95 11.80 8.25
N ALA A 186 1.73 10.51 8.52
CA ALA A 186 2.56 9.41 8.04
C ALA A 186 2.23 8.99 6.59
N ASN A 187 1.12 9.48 6.02
CA ASN A 187 0.60 9.05 4.72
C ASN A 187 0.39 7.52 4.63
N CYS A 188 -0.16 6.92 5.69
CA CYS A 188 -0.21 5.47 5.83
C CYS A 188 -1.65 4.94 5.90
N PRO A 189 -1.93 3.73 5.40
CA PRO A 189 -3.25 3.13 5.51
C PRO A 189 -3.71 2.96 6.97
N ILE A 190 -5.03 2.91 7.13
CA ILE A 190 -5.69 2.60 8.40
C ILE A 190 -6.31 1.19 8.30
N LEU A 191 -5.93 0.29 9.21
CA LEU A 191 -6.46 -1.07 9.28
C LEU A 191 -7.50 -1.18 10.40
N PRO A 192 -8.81 -1.30 10.08
CA PRO A 192 -9.85 -1.49 11.08
C PRO A 192 -9.97 -2.96 11.51
N ILE A 193 -9.98 -3.23 12.81
CA ILE A 193 -10.19 -4.56 13.37
C ILE A 193 -11.37 -4.53 14.34
N TYR A 194 -12.41 -5.29 14.03
CA TYR A 194 -13.56 -5.43 14.93
C TYR A 194 -13.39 -6.65 15.84
N ILE A 195 -13.43 -6.41 17.14
CA ILE A 195 -13.41 -7.42 18.19
C ILE A 195 -14.84 -7.74 18.58
N LYS A 196 -15.24 -9.00 18.40
CA LYS A 196 -16.58 -9.50 18.73
C LYS A 196 -16.56 -10.11 20.13
N ALA A 197 -16.67 -9.25 21.12
CA ALA A 197 -16.80 -9.66 22.52
C ALA A 197 -17.75 -8.79 23.32
N LYS A 198 -18.11 -9.31 24.50
CA LYS A 198 -18.93 -8.64 25.50
C LYS A 198 -18.42 -9.01 26.90
N ASN A 199 -18.41 -8.04 27.81
CA ASN A 199 -18.21 -8.25 29.23
C ASN A 199 -19.50 -8.74 29.90
N SER A 200 -19.43 -9.11 31.18
CA SER A 200 -20.61 -9.58 31.91
C SER A 200 -21.66 -8.46 32.13
N PRO A 201 -22.95 -8.81 32.31
CA PRO A 201 -23.98 -7.85 32.68
C PRO A 201 -23.66 -7.04 33.94
N LEU A 202 -22.95 -7.65 34.90
CA LEU A 202 -22.50 -6.99 36.13
C LEU A 202 -21.53 -5.84 35.84
N PHE A 203 -20.58 -6.04 34.93
CA PHE A 203 -19.67 -4.97 34.50
C PHE A 203 -20.46 -3.79 33.89
N TYR A 204 -21.41 -4.07 33.00
CA TYR A 204 -22.20 -3.02 32.36
C TYR A 204 -23.09 -2.26 33.35
N GLY A 205 -23.71 -2.95 34.31
CA GLY A 205 -24.46 -2.31 35.39
C GLY A 205 -23.58 -1.44 36.28
N THR A 206 -22.42 -1.94 36.69
CA THR A 206 -21.48 -1.18 37.53
C THR A 206 -20.91 0.03 36.80
N SER A 207 -20.66 -0.09 35.51
CA SER A 207 -20.20 1.00 34.65
C SER A 207 -21.22 2.13 34.48
N MET A 208 -22.52 1.86 34.61
CA MET A 208 -23.56 2.90 34.59
C MET A 208 -23.59 3.67 35.91
N ILE A 209 -23.21 3.03 37.02
CA ILE A 209 -23.26 3.61 38.37
C ILE A 209 -21.95 4.37 38.69
N TYR A 210 -20.78 3.74 38.55
CA TYR A 210 -19.51 4.36 38.92
C TYR A 210 -18.32 3.78 38.13
N LYS A 211 -17.66 4.65 37.34
CA LYS A 211 -16.62 4.24 36.38
C LYS A 211 -15.35 3.66 37.03
N PRO A 212 -14.78 4.22 38.12
CA PRO A 212 -13.56 3.65 38.71
C PRO A 212 -13.75 2.23 39.27
N LEU A 213 -14.91 1.93 39.88
CA LEU A 213 -15.24 0.56 40.33
C LEU A 213 -15.37 -0.40 39.13
N ALA A 214 -15.96 0.05 38.02
CA ALA A 214 -16.03 -0.75 36.81
C ALA A 214 -14.63 -1.07 36.23
N SER A 215 -13.68 -0.14 36.30
CA SER A 215 -12.30 -0.39 35.89
C SER A 215 -11.59 -1.44 36.77
N LEU A 216 -11.88 -1.48 38.07
CA LEU A 216 -11.36 -2.53 38.97
C LEU A 216 -11.94 -3.91 38.66
N LEU A 217 -13.20 -3.96 38.22
CA LEU A 217 -13.84 -5.21 37.80
C LEU A 217 -13.29 -5.77 36.49
N LEU A 218 -12.53 -5.01 35.70
CA LEU A 218 -11.95 -5.48 34.43
C LEU A 218 -11.00 -6.66 34.63
N VAL A 219 -10.25 -6.66 35.74
CA VAL A 219 -9.35 -7.77 36.07
C VAL A 219 -10.14 -9.04 36.33
N LYS A 220 -11.21 -8.95 37.12
CA LYS A 220 -12.13 -10.07 37.35
C LYS A 220 -12.82 -10.53 36.07
N GLU A 221 -13.21 -9.60 35.19
CA GLU A 221 -13.78 -9.94 33.88
C GLU A 221 -12.77 -10.68 33.01
N MET A 222 -11.49 -10.27 33.00
CA MET A 222 -10.42 -10.99 32.31
C MET A 222 -10.33 -12.45 32.77
N PHE A 223 -10.27 -12.71 34.08
CA PHE A 223 -10.22 -14.09 34.59
C PHE A 223 -11.49 -14.90 34.29
N LYS A 224 -12.67 -14.26 34.18
CA LYS A 224 -13.90 -14.94 33.72
C LYS A 224 -13.88 -15.34 32.24
N GLN A 225 -12.93 -14.83 31.46
CA GLN A 225 -12.76 -15.22 30.06
C GLN A 225 -11.75 -16.36 29.88
N ARG A 226 -11.20 -16.94 30.97
CA ARG A 226 -10.34 -18.12 30.90
C ARG A 226 -11.00 -19.24 30.09
N GLN A 227 -10.21 -19.98 29.31
CA GLN A 227 -10.68 -21.09 28.45
C GLN A 227 -11.68 -20.68 27.36
N LYS A 228 -11.72 -19.40 27.00
CA LYS A 228 -12.54 -18.89 25.90
C LYS A 228 -11.66 -18.37 24.79
N SER A 229 -12.31 -18.03 23.69
CA SER A 229 -11.64 -17.45 22.53
C SER A 229 -12.30 -16.17 22.08
N LEU A 230 -11.45 -15.22 21.65
CA LEU A 230 -11.83 -13.92 21.12
C LEU A 230 -11.94 -13.98 19.60
N GLU A 231 -13.11 -13.62 19.06
CA GLU A 231 -13.32 -13.58 17.62
C GLU A 231 -13.02 -12.18 17.06
N PHE A 232 -12.18 -12.14 16.03
CA PHE A 232 -11.79 -10.92 15.32
C PHE A 232 -12.29 -10.93 13.88
N GLU A 233 -12.71 -9.75 13.41
CA GLU A 233 -12.92 -9.46 12.00
C GLU A 233 -11.90 -8.40 11.58
N ILE A 234 -10.85 -8.80 10.89
CA ILE A 234 -9.83 -7.89 10.34
C ILE A 234 -10.34 -7.39 8.99
N GLY A 235 -10.63 -6.09 8.90
CA GLY A 235 -11.12 -5.45 7.68
C GLY A 235 -9.99 -5.21 6.67
N ALA A 236 -10.34 -4.90 5.42
CA ALA A 236 -9.38 -4.43 4.43
C ALA A 236 -8.86 -3.03 4.80
N SER A 237 -7.65 -2.71 4.37
CA SER A 237 -6.99 -1.43 4.68
C SER A 237 -7.71 -0.25 4.00
N ILE A 238 -7.90 0.84 4.73
CA ILE A 238 -8.43 2.10 4.22
C ILE A 238 -7.22 2.96 3.80
N PRO A 239 -7.01 3.21 2.51
CA PRO A 239 -5.82 3.93 2.05
C PRO A 239 -5.95 5.45 2.24
N PRO A 240 -4.84 6.21 2.21
CA PRO A 240 -4.82 7.65 2.46
C PRO A 240 -5.85 8.48 1.70
N GLU A 241 -5.99 8.22 0.40
CA GLU A 241 -6.94 8.86 -0.51
C GLU A 241 -8.40 8.67 -0.09
N SER A 242 -8.71 7.60 0.67
CA SER A 242 -10.08 7.34 1.13
C SER A 242 -10.47 8.17 2.34
N TYR A 243 -9.52 8.66 3.13
CA TYR A 243 -9.80 9.45 4.34
C TYR A 243 -9.24 10.88 4.30
N ARG A 244 -8.49 11.25 3.26
CA ARG A 244 -8.07 12.63 2.97
C ARG A 244 -9.10 13.32 2.08
N LEU A 245 -10.26 13.58 2.67
CA LEU A 245 -11.37 14.27 2.01
C LEU A 245 -11.34 15.75 2.46
N ASP A 246 -10.96 16.65 1.55
CA ASP A 246 -10.76 18.08 1.85
C ASP A 246 -12.05 18.79 2.28
N ASN A 247 -13.19 18.26 1.88
CA ASN A 247 -14.51 18.77 2.22
C ASN A 247 -15.03 18.32 3.60
N LEU A 248 -14.31 17.46 4.34
CA LEU A 248 -14.76 16.91 5.62
C LEU A 248 -13.79 17.24 6.77
N LYS A 249 -14.36 17.54 7.94
CA LYS A 249 -13.60 17.74 9.18
C LYS A 249 -13.14 16.39 9.73
N ASP A 250 -12.02 16.39 10.46
CA ASP A 250 -11.46 15.18 11.10
C ASP A 250 -12.50 14.36 11.88
N LYS A 251 -13.44 15.02 12.58
CA LYS A 251 -14.48 14.35 13.37
C LYS A 251 -15.45 13.53 12.49
N GLU A 252 -15.77 14.03 11.30
CA GLU A 252 -16.68 13.37 10.35
C GLU A 252 -15.99 12.16 9.73
N ILE A 253 -14.72 12.31 9.35
CA ILE A 253 -13.89 11.22 8.84
C ILE A 253 -13.75 10.10 9.90
N VAL A 254 -13.47 10.45 11.17
CA VAL A 254 -13.43 9.47 12.26
C VAL A 254 -14.77 8.76 12.44
N ALA A 255 -15.89 9.44 12.28
CA ALA A 255 -17.21 8.81 12.34
C ALA A 255 -17.42 7.82 11.19
N LEU A 256 -16.93 8.11 9.98
CA LEU A 256 -16.94 7.18 8.84
C LEU A 256 -16.06 5.95 9.11
N ILE A 257 -14.84 6.12 9.63
CA ILE A 257 -13.94 5.01 9.98
C ILE A 257 -14.55 4.14 11.10
N ARG A 258 -15.13 4.76 12.12
CA ARG A 258 -15.85 4.03 13.17
C ARG A 258 -17.02 3.23 12.57
N LYS A 259 -17.81 3.86 11.69
CA LYS A 259 -18.92 3.21 10.99
C LYS A 259 -18.45 2.06 10.09
N GLN A 260 -17.28 2.18 9.46
CA GLN A 260 -16.62 1.11 8.72
C GLN A 260 -16.33 -0.09 9.62
N LEU A 261 -15.66 0.14 10.75
CA LEU A 261 -15.27 -0.89 11.71
C LEU A 261 -16.49 -1.70 12.20
N TYR A 262 -17.57 -1.02 12.62
CA TYR A 262 -18.79 -1.70 13.08
C TYR A 262 -19.61 -2.35 11.96
N ARG A 263 -19.27 -2.13 10.68
CA ARG A 263 -19.91 -2.79 9.54
C ARG A 263 -19.15 -4.01 9.05
N LEU A 264 -17.94 -4.27 9.54
CA LEU A 264 -17.12 -5.43 9.15
C LEU A 264 -17.81 -6.78 9.38
N ASN A 265 -18.66 -6.87 10.41
CA ASN A 265 -19.45 -8.06 10.72
C ASN A 265 -20.87 -8.04 10.10
N SER A 266 -21.14 -7.13 9.16
CA SER A 266 -22.48 -6.91 8.60
C SER A 266 -22.47 -6.98 7.07
N LYS A 267 -23.63 -7.24 6.46
CA LYS A 267 -23.80 -7.17 4.99
C LYS A 267 -23.98 -5.74 4.45
N LYS A 268 -23.85 -4.71 5.30
CA LYS A 268 -24.06 -3.32 4.89
C LYS A 268 -22.84 -2.81 4.12
N ALA A 269 -23.09 -1.99 3.10
CA ALA A 269 -22.02 -1.33 2.34
C ALA A 269 -21.06 -0.55 3.26
N LEU A 270 -19.77 -0.64 2.99
CA LEU A 270 -18.74 0.09 3.71
C LEU A 270 -18.70 1.56 3.24
N PRO A 271 -18.60 2.54 4.16
CA PRO A 271 -18.62 3.96 3.81
C PRO A 271 -17.37 4.47 3.08
N LEU A 272 -16.23 3.81 3.25
CA LEU A 272 -14.94 4.21 2.67
C LEU A 272 -14.42 3.12 1.75
N LYS A 273 -13.77 3.52 0.65
CA LYS A 273 -13.04 2.60 -0.22
C LYS A 273 -11.92 1.93 0.58
N THR A 274 -11.66 0.66 0.25
CA THR A 274 -10.61 -0.15 0.86
C THR A 274 -9.81 -0.84 -0.21
N GLN A 275 -8.58 -1.19 0.12
CA GLN A 275 -7.71 -1.98 -0.74
C GLN A 275 -7.20 -3.22 -0.03
N THR A 276 -6.92 -4.26 -0.81
CA THR A 276 -6.26 -5.45 -0.29
C THR A 276 -4.78 -5.12 -0.10
N PRO A 277 -4.12 -5.51 1.00
CA PRO A 277 -2.68 -5.36 1.09
C PRO A 277 -1.97 -6.10 -0.03
N ILE A 278 -0.79 -5.61 -0.34
CA ILE A 278 0.12 -6.22 -1.28
C ILE A 278 0.57 -7.57 -0.70
N ALA A 279 0.77 -8.56 -1.56
CA ALA A 279 1.25 -9.87 -1.13
C ALA A 279 2.62 -9.77 -0.40
N VAL A 280 2.91 -10.76 0.45
CA VAL A 280 4.23 -10.90 1.07
C VAL A 280 5.32 -11.16 0.00
N PRO A 281 6.56 -10.68 0.22
CA PRO A 281 7.69 -11.01 -0.65
C PRO A 281 7.91 -12.51 -0.80
N GLU A 282 8.27 -12.94 -2.01
CA GLU A 282 8.69 -14.32 -2.24
C GLU A 282 10.06 -14.61 -1.60
N CYS A 283 10.34 -15.88 -1.31
CA CYS A 283 11.61 -16.29 -0.71
C CYS A 283 12.80 -15.93 -1.62
N LYS A 284 13.74 -15.10 -1.13
CA LYS A 284 14.92 -14.66 -1.91
C LYS A 284 15.72 -15.81 -2.51
N LYS A 285 15.88 -16.91 -1.78
CA LYS A 285 16.63 -18.10 -2.23
C LYS A 285 15.93 -18.80 -3.40
N GLU A 286 14.61 -18.96 -3.31
CA GLU A 286 13.81 -19.57 -4.38
C GLU A 286 13.75 -18.68 -5.61
N LEU A 287 13.56 -17.37 -5.40
CA LEU A 287 13.54 -16.38 -6.46
C LEU A 287 14.87 -16.35 -7.22
N LYS A 288 16.01 -16.32 -6.52
CA LYS A 288 17.35 -16.41 -7.13
C LYS A 288 17.48 -17.65 -8.01
N LYS A 289 17.15 -18.83 -7.46
CA LYS A 289 17.24 -20.10 -8.19
C LYS A 289 16.40 -20.08 -9.46
N ALA A 290 15.18 -19.55 -9.40
CA ALA A 290 14.30 -19.44 -10.55
C ALA A 290 14.83 -18.45 -11.60
N ILE A 291 15.35 -17.29 -11.19
CA ILE A 291 15.87 -16.28 -12.11
C ILE A 291 17.11 -16.78 -12.84
N GLU A 292 18.01 -17.47 -12.15
CA GLU A 292 19.22 -18.03 -12.75
C GLU A 292 18.95 -19.16 -13.77
N GLN A 293 17.72 -19.71 -13.78
CA GLN A 293 17.27 -20.66 -14.81
C GLN A 293 16.70 -19.98 -16.05
N CYS A 294 16.42 -18.68 -15.98
CA CYS A 294 15.94 -17.91 -17.13
C CYS A 294 17.10 -17.64 -18.11
N GLU A 295 16.76 -17.34 -19.36
CA GLU A 295 17.76 -16.90 -20.33
C GLU A 295 18.37 -15.56 -19.88
N ARG A 296 19.69 -15.49 -19.81
CA ARG A 296 20.41 -14.24 -19.52
C ARG A 296 20.68 -13.51 -20.83
N LEU A 297 20.14 -12.30 -20.98
CA LEU A 297 20.32 -11.46 -22.17
C LEU A 297 21.53 -10.52 -22.06
N GLY A 298 21.88 -10.10 -20.84
CA GLY A 298 22.99 -9.15 -20.67
C GLY A 298 23.16 -8.64 -19.25
N GLU A 299 23.86 -7.51 -19.15
CA GLU A 299 24.18 -6.82 -17.90
C GLU A 299 24.19 -5.31 -18.13
N THR A 300 23.73 -4.54 -17.15
CA THR A 300 23.79 -3.07 -17.18
C THR A 300 25.18 -2.58 -16.80
N ALA A 301 25.50 -1.32 -17.10
CA ALA A 301 26.79 -0.72 -16.78
C ALA A 301 27.14 -0.71 -15.28
N ASP A 302 26.16 -0.84 -14.40
CA ASP A 302 26.33 -0.92 -12.94
C ASP A 302 26.13 -2.33 -12.35
N GLY A 303 26.10 -3.35 -13.20
CA GLY A 303 26.19 -4.74 -12.80
C GLY A 303 24.86 -5.43 -12.50
N MET A 304 23.73 -4.87 -12.94
CA MET A 304 22.44 -5.54 -12.84
C MET A 304 22.28 -6.53 -14.00
N HIS A 305 21.81 -7.73 -13.71
CA HIS A 305 21.66 -8.76 -14.73
C HIS A 305 20.29 -8.65 -15.41
N ILE A 306 20.26 -8.83 -16.73
CA ILE A 306 19.04 -8.80 -17.53
C ILE A 306 18.69 -10.23 -17.93
N TYR A 307 17.50 -10.68 -17.55
CA TYR A 307 16.97 -12.00 -17.87
C TYR A 307 15.67 -11.90 -18.67
N LEU A 308 15.41 -12.92 -19.48
CA LEU A 308 14.14 -13.10 -20.17
C LEU A 308 13.35 -14.21 -19.48
N TYR A 309 12.26 -13.82 -18.84
CA TYR A 309 11.33 -14.75 -18.20
C TYR A 309 10.12 -14.99 -19.09
N GLN A 310 9.71 -16.25 -19.22
CA GLN A 310 8.44 -16.64 -19.82
C GLN A 310 7.62 -17.42 -18.80
N TYR A 311 6.30 -17.25 -18.85
CA TYR A 311 5.41 -17.96 -17.95
C TYR A 311 5.50 -19.48 -18.17
N ALA A 312 5.82 -20.19 -17.09
CA ALA A 312 5.95 -21.65 -17.07
C ALA A 312 5.06 -22.28 -15.98
N GLY A 313 3.92 -21.64 -15.68
CA GLY A 313 3.06 -22.04 -14.57
C GLY A 313 3.40 -21.33 -13.26
N SER A 314 3.19 -22.02 -12.13
CA SER A 314 3.44 -21.45 -10.80
C SER A 314 4.93 -21.26 -10.56
N SER A 315 5.38 -20.01 -10.48
CA SER A 315 6.78 -19.66 -10.18
C SER A 315 6.88 -18.51 -9.17
N PRO A 316 7.96 -18.46 -8.36
CA PRO A 316 8.21 -17.30 -7.50
C PRO A 316 8.40 -16.02 -8.32
N ILE A 317 8.97 -16.10 -9.54
CA ILE A 317 9.13 -14.94 -10.42
C ILE A 317 7.78 -14.34 -10.78
N PHE A 318 6.81 -15.15 -11.21
CA PHE A 318 5.49 -14.66 -11.61
C PHE A 318 4.75 -13.99 -10.45
N ARG A 319 4.80 -14.59 -9.26
CA ARG A 319 4.18 -14.03 -8.05
C ARG A 319 4.86 -12.75 -7.59
N GLU A 320 6.19 -12.68 -7.70
CA GLU A 320 6.97 -11.51 -7.31
C GLU A 320 6.84 -10.36 -8.31
N LEU A 321 6.76 -10.64 -9.61
CA LEU A 321 6.45 -9.65 -10.65
C LEU A 321 5.12 -8.95 -10.35
N GLY A 322 4.05 -9.72 -10.11
CA GLY A 322 2.76 -9.13 -9.80
C GLY A 322 2.75 -8.34 -8.48
N ARG A 323 3.51 -8.80 -7.48
CA ARG A 323 3.66 -8.08 -6.21
C ARG A 323 4.36 -6.73 -6.39
N LEU A 324 5.50 -6.72 -7.07
CA LEU A 324 6.32 -5.53 -7.25
C LEU A 324 5.70 -4.52 -8.24
N ARG A 325 4.95 -4.99 -9.26
CA ARG A 325 4.11 -4.13 -10.10
C ARG A 325 3.10 -3.36 -9.25
N GLU A 326 2.35 -4.07 -8.40
CA GLU A 326 1.36 -3.43 -7.53
C GLU A 326 2.02 -2.42 -6.57
N ILE A 327 3.22 -2.70 -6.05
CA ILE A 327 4.00 -1.75 -5.24
C ILE A 327 4.32 -0.49 -6.02
N ALA A 328 4.89 -0.64 -7.22
CA ALA A 328 5.31 0.49 -8.04
C ALA A 328 4.12 1.33 -8.50
N PHE A 329 3.03 0.70 -8.94
CA PHE A 329 1.84 1.40 -9.41
C PHE A 329 1.10 2.12 -8.29
N ARG A 330 0.91 1.49 -7.11
CA ARG A 330 0.29 2.20 -5.96
C ARG A 330 1.09 3.40 -5.49
N ALA A 331 2.41 3.32 -5.55
CA ALA A 331 3.28 4.42 -5.14
C ALA A 331 3.11 5.69 -6.01
N VAL A 332 2.57 5.56 -7.22
CA VAL A 332 2.20 6.69 -8.10
C VAL A 332 0.69 6.95 -8.18
N GLY A 333 -0.11 6.32 -7.32
CA GLY A 333 -1.56 6.51 -7.27
C GLY A 333 -2.35 5.65 -8.27
N GLU A 334 -1.71 4.65 -8.87
CA GLU A 334 -2.30 3.71 -9.83
C GLU A 334 -2.36 2.29 -9.24
N GLY A 335 -2.61 1.28 -10.10
CA GLY A 335 -2.57 -0.13 -9.73
C GLY A 335 -3.94 -0.77 -9.52
N SER A 336 -3.95 -2.09 -9.36
CA SER A 336 -5.17 -2.88 -9.38
C SER A 336 -5.98 -2.85 -8.08
N GLY A 337 -5.37 -2.41 -6.97
CA GLY A 337 -5.94 -2.49 -5.62
C GLY A 337 -5.98 -3.92 -5.05
N LYS A 338 -5.44 -4.90 -5.81
CA LYS A 338 -5.37 -6.33 -5.45
C LYS A 338 -4.00 -6.64 -4.84
N ARG A 339 -3.85 -7.86 -4.33
CA ARG A 339 -2.57 -8.30 -3.71
C ARG A 339 -1.40 -8.39 -4.69
N ARG A 340 -1.68 -8.57 -5.99
CA ARG A 340 -0.73 -8.72 -7.09
C ARG A 340 -1.38 -8.18 -8.36
N ASP A 341 -0.62 -7.47 -9.16
CA ASP A 341 -0.99 -6.96 -10.47
C ASP A 341 -0.55 -7.95 -11.56
N THR A 342 -1.49 -8.79 -11.99
CA THR A 342 -1.28 -9.79 -13.05
C THR A 342 -2.52 -9.85 -13.94
N ASP A 343 -2.33 -10.14 -15.22
CA ASP A 343 -3.43 -10.29 -16.18
C ASP A 343 -3.22 -11.50 -17.11
N LYS A 344 -4.16 -11.72 -18.04
CA LYS A 344 -4.13 -12.84 -18.99
C LYS A 344 -2.95 -12.80 -19.96
N TYR A 345 -2.41 -11.62 -20.26
CA TYR A 345 -1.32 -11.44 -21.22
C TYR A 345 0.00 -11.96 -20.64
N ASP A 346 0.16 -11.91 -19.32
CA ASP A 346 1.35 -12.47 -18.67
C ASP A 346 1.55 -13.98 -18.93
N MET A 347 0.53 -14.70 -19.41
CA MET A 347 0.60 -16.14 -19.69
C MET A 347 1.39 -16.48 -20.97
N TYR A 348 1.47 -15.55 -21.93
CA TYR A 348 2.13 -15.77 -23.22
C TYR A 348 3.07 -14.64 -23.63
N TYR A 349 3.06 -13.51 -22.92
CA TYR A 349 4.07 -12.47 -23.05
C TYR A 349 5.33 -12.84 -22.27
N GLN A 350 6.47 -12.37 -22.75
CA GLN A 350 7.73 -12.47 -22.05
C GLN A 350 7.92 -11.26 -21.13
N GLN A 351 8.81 -11.40 -20.16
CA GLN A 351 9.15 -10.38 -19.18
C GLN A 351 10.65 -10.17 -19.20
N LEU A 352 11.09 -8.97 -19.56
CA LEU A 352 12.46 -8.54 -19.30
C LEU A 352 12.59 -8.28 -17.82
N VAL A 353 13.34 -9.13 -17.12
CA VAL A 353 13.55 -9.04 -15.68
C VAL A 353 14.92 -8.46 -15.42
N LEU A 354 14.96 -7.36 -14.65
CA LEU A 354 16.20 -6.81 -14.14
C LEU A 354 16.46 -7.32 -12.72
N TRP A 355 17.63 -7.87 -12.49
CA TRP A 355 18.00 -8.58 -11.25
C TRP A 355 19.26 -8.00 -10.60
N ASP A 356 19.16 -7.67 -9.32
CA ASP A 356 20.31 -7.33 -8.48
C ASP A 356 20.86 -8.59 -7.81
N ALA A 357 21.95 -9.11 -8.34
CA ALA A 357 22.60 -10.31 -7.83
C ALA A 357 23.24 -10.14 -6.44
N LYS A 358 23.50 -8.90 -5.99
CA LYS A 358 24.06 -8.61 -4.66
C LYS A 358 22.96 -8.59 -3.60
N GLN A 359 21.82 -7.97 -3.91
CA GLN A 359 20.69 -7.86 -2.98
C GLN A 359 19.72 -9.04 -3.04
N LEU A 360 19.86 -9.88 -4.07
CA LEU A 360 18.95 -10.98 -4.41
C LEU A 360 17.51 -10.47 -4.59
N GLU A 361 17.36 -9.41 -5.38
CA GLU A 361 16.10 -8.69 -5.56
C GLU A 361 15.80 -8.41 -7.05
N LEU A 362 14.51 -8.54 -7.40
CA LEU A 362 14.01 -8.13 -8.70
C LEU A 362 13.88 -6.59 -8.69
N VAL A 363 14.64 -5.93 -9.54
CA VAL A 363 14.74 -4.46 -9.60
C VAL A 363 13.55 -3.85 -10.36
N GLY A 364 13.17 -4.50 -11.45
CA GLY A 364 12.09 -4.05 -12.31
C GLY A 364 11.84 -5.06 -13.41
N ALA A 365 10.76 -4.84 -14.17
CA ALA A 365 10.51 -5.63 -15.36
C ALA A 365 9.76 -4.86 -16.44
N TYR A 366 9.85 -5.37 -17.67
CA TYR A 366 9.06 -4.90 -18.81
C TYR A 366 8.44 -6.08 -19.54
N ARG A 367 7.11 -6.12 -19.59
CA ARG A 367 6.36 -7.06 -20.43
C ARG A 367 6.50 -6.72 -21.92
N LEU A 368 6.83 -7.73 -22.73
CA LEU A 368 6.91 -7.60 -24.19
C LEU A 368 6.43 -8.86 -24.91
N ALA A 369 6.02 -8.71 -26.18
CA ALA A 369 5.76 -9.83 -27.08
C ALA A 369 5.91 -9.42 -28.55
N SER A 370 6.33 -10.37 -29.40
CA SER A 370 6.30 -10.19 -30.86
C SER A 370 4.85 -10.12 -31.33
N ALA A 371 4.45 -9.00 -31.92
CA ALA A 371 3.08 -8.80 -32.37
C ALA A 371 2.68 -9.80 -33.46
N GLN A 372 3.60 -10.09 -34.39
CA GLN A 372 3.38 -11.12 -35.41
C GLN A 372 3.05 -12.49 -34.80
N GLN A 373 3.82 -12.93 -33.80
CA GLN A 373 3.62 -14.23 -33.16
C GLN A 373 2.31 -14.26 -32.37
N VAL A 374 2.00 -13.18 -31.62
CA VAL A 374 0.74 -13.09 -30.87
C VAL A 374 -0.45 -13.13 -31.81
N ILE A 375 -0.44 -12.39 -32.91
CA ILE A 375 -1.53 -12.38 -33.90
C ILE A 375 -1.71 -13.76 -34.53
N GLN A 376 -0.62 -14.45 -34.88
CA GLN A 376 -0.69 -15.80 -35.46
C GLN A 376 -1.33 -16.82 -34.50
N GLN A 377 -1.07 -16.71 -33.19
CA GLN A 377 -1.52 -17.69 -32.20
C GLN A 377 -2.88 -17.35 -31.57
N HIS A 378 -3.19 -16.06 -31.42
CA HIS A 378 -4.32 -15.56 -30.64
C HIS A 378 -5.21 -14.57 -31.40
N GLY A 379 -4.88 -14.24 -32.65
CA GLY A 379 -5.50 -13.16 -33.41
C GLY A 379 -5.14 -11.78 -32.87
N THR A 380 -5.61 -10.73 -33.54
CA THR A 380 -5.34 -9.32 -33.14
C THR A 380 -5.80 -9.03 -31.71
N ASN A 381 -6.91 -9.61 -31.26
CA ASN A 381 -7.42 -9.46 -29.89
C ASN A 381 -6.53 -10.10 -28.82
N GLY A 382 -5.48 -10.85 -29.22
CA GLY A 382 -4.42 -11.32 -28.33
C GLY A 382 -3.40 -10.25 -27.95
N LEU A 383 -3.33 -9.14 -28.71
CA LEU A 383 -2.51 -8.00 -28.33
C LEU A 383 -3.09 -7.32 -27.08
N TYR A 384 -2.24 -6.83 -26.20
CA TYR A 384 -2.66 -6.13 -24.98
C TYR A 384 -3.29 -4.79 -25.35
N THR A 385 -2.65 -4.04 -26.22
CA THR A 385 -3.14 -2.76 -26.72
C THR A 385 -4.49 -2.87 -27.42
N SER A 386 -4.90 -4.03 -27.92
CA SER A 386 -6.25 -4.23 -28.46
C SER A 386 -7.36 -4.10 -27.41
N SER A 387 -7.06 -4.17 -26.11
CA SER A 387 -8.03 -3.80 -25.07
C SER A 387 -8.28 -2.30 -25.00
N LEU A 388 -7.35 -1.48 -25.47
CA LEU A 388 -7.39 -0.02 -25.42
C LEU A 388 -7.70 0.61 -26.78
N PHE A 389 -7.33 -0.06 -27.88
CA PHE A 389 -7.43 0.47 -29.23
C PHE A 389 -7.95 -0.57 -30.23
N SER A 390 -8.64 -0.10 -31.26
CA SER A 390 -9.03 -0.87 -32.42
C SER A 390 -8.16 -0.49 -33.61
N TYR A 391 -7.53 -1.48 -34.25
CA TYR A 391 -6.54 -1.25 -35.32
C TYR A 391 -7.17 -1.25 -36.71
N THR A 392 -6.61 -0.44 -37.61
CA THR A 392 -6.90 -0.50 -39.05
C THR A 392 -5.95 -1.46 -39.76
N ASP A 393 -6.30 -1.87 -40.98
CA ASP A 393 -5.45 -2.78 -41.77
C ASP A 393 -4.07 -2.18 -42.10
N ASP A 394 -3.97 -0.85 -42.10
CA ASP A 394 -2.70 -0.12 -42.32
C ASP A 394 -1.68 -0.38 -41.20
N MET A 395 -2.08 -0.94 -40.05
CA MET A 395 -1.17 -1.32 -38.97
C MET A 395 -0.41 -2.64 -39.24
N VAL A 396 -0.88 -3.47 -40.18
CA VAL A 396 -0.32 -4.81 -40.47
C VAL A 396 1.18 -4.80 -40.77
N PRO A 397 1.75 -3.88 -41.58
CA PRO A 397 3.19 -3.82 -41.82
C PRO A 397 4.01 -3.58 -40.55
N TYR A 398 3.47 -2.82 -39.60
CA TYR A 398 4.12 -2.55 -38.32
C TYR A 398 4.08 -3.75 -37.40
N PHE A 399 2.99 -4.52 -37.38
CA PHE A 399 2.90 -5.76 -36.61
C PHE A 399 3.90 -6.82 -37.06
N ASN A 400 4.17 -6.91 -38.37
CA ASN A 400 5.09 -7.92 -38.92
C ASN A 400 6.53 -7.80 -38.37
N GLN A 401 6.95 -6.60 -37.95
CA GLN A 401 8.26 -6.34 -37.33
C GLN A 401 8.09 -5.63 -35.98
N GLY A 402 6.92 -5.81 -35.36
CA GLY A 402 6.50 -5.07 -34.18
C GLY A 402 6.73 -5.84 -32.91
N LEU A 403 7.39 -5.22 -31.95
CA LEU A 403 7.45 -5.67 -30.57
C LEU A 403 6.45 -4.84 -29.75
N GLU A 404 5.41 -5.49 -29.28
CA GLU A 404 4.46 -4.87 -28.36
C GLU A 404 5.07 -4.78 -26.97
N LEU A 405 5.04 -3.58 -26.41
CA LEU A 405 5.48 -3.26 -25.07
C LEU A 405 4.26 -2.98 -24.18
N GLY A 406 4.18 -3.65 -23.05
CA GLY A 406 3.06 -3.52 -22.12
C GLY A 406 3.45 -2.83 -20.81
N ARG A 407 3.17 -3.51 -19.71
CA ARG A 407 3.43 -3.00 -18.35
C ARG A 407 4.91 -3.03 -18.04
N SER A 408 5.44 -1.88 -17.63
CA SER A 408 6.80 -1.75 -17.08
C SER A 408 6.77 -1.19 -15.67
N PHE A 409 7.73 -1.60 -14.86
CA PHE A 409 7.94 -1.00 -13.55
C PHE A 409 9.40 -1.13 -13.13
N VAL A 410 9.80 -0.22 -12.25
CA VAL A 410 10.99 -0.36 -11.39
C VAL A 410 10.47 -0.20 -9.97
N GLN A 411 10.95 -1.01 -9.03
CA GLN A 411 10.48 -0.88 -7.64
C GLN A 411 10.91 0.48 -7.06
N PRO A 412 10.09 1.10 -6.17
CA PRO A 412 10.36 2.43 -5.62
C PRO A 412 11.75 2.61 -5.00
N LYS A 413 12.30 1.55 -4.39
CA LYS A 413 13.65 1.53 -3.81
C LYS A 413 14.76 1.87 -4.83
N TYR A 414 14.55 1.60 -6.11
CA TYR A 414 15.51 1.89 -7.19
C TYR A 414 15.10 3.08 -8.05
N TRP A 415 14.08 3.85 -7.64
CA TRP A 415 13.69 5.05 -8.37
C TRP A 415 14.78 6.12 -8.35
N GLY A 416 14.85 6.86 -9.44
CA GLY A 416 15.86 7.87 -9.69
C GLY A 416 16.24 7.92 -11.16
N ARG A 417 17.36 8.59 -11.45
CA ARG A 417 17.78 8.91 -12.83
C ARG A 417 18.00 7.68 -13.73
N LYS A 418 18.31 6.51 -13.15
CA LYS A 418 18.62 5.28 -13.90
C LYS A 418 17.42 4.38 -14.19
N SER A 419 16.28 4.58 -13.53
CA SER A 419 15.13 3.65 -13.59
C SER A 419 14.66 3.38 -15.02
N LEU A 420 14.67 4.40 -15.87
CA LEU A 420 14.27 4.27 -17.26
C LEU A 420 15.38 3.75 -18.16
N ASP A 421 16.64 4.08 -17.86
CA ASP A 421 17.79 3.52 -18.58
C ASP A 421 17.82 2.00 -18.41
N TYR A 422 17.46 1.49 -17.23
CA TYR A 422 17.31 0.06 -16.98
C TYR A 422 16.32 -0.63 -17.91
N LEU A 423 15.16 0.00 -18.17
CA LEU A 423 14.18 -0.54 -19.13
C LEU A 423 14.77 -0.59 -20.54
N TRP A 424 15.46 0.48 -20.96
CA TRP A 424 16.07 0.57 -22.30
C TRP A 424 17.28 -0.34 -22.49
N TYR A 425 18.09 -0.58 -21.45
CA TYR A 425 19.12 -1.62 -21.49
C TYR A 425 18.49 -3.00 -21.69
N GLY A 426 17.37 -3.28 -21.03
CA GLY A 426 16.61 -4.51 -21.22
C GLY A 426 16.11 -4.67 -22.66
N ILE A 427 15.41 -3.65 -23.18
CA ILE A 427 14.91 -3.62 -24.56
C ILE A 427 16.07 -3.80 -25.54
N GLY A 428 17.16 -3.06 -25.34
CA GLY A 428 18.32 -3.12 -26.22
C GLY A 428 19.00 -4.48 -26.24
N ALA A 429 19.15 -5.13 -25.09
CA ALA A 429 19.66 -6.50 -25.00
C ALA A 429 18.73 -7.50 -25.71
N PHE A 430 17.41 -7.31 -25.61
CA PHE A 430 16.44 -8.13 -26.35
C PHE A 430 16.54 -7.92 -27.87
N ILE A 431 16.57 -6.68 -28.34
CA ILE A 431 16.66 -6.37 -29.79
C ILE A 431 17.99 -6.85 -30.39
N GLN A 432 19.09 -6.78 -29.65
CA GLN A 432 20.38 -7.36 -30.08
C GLN A 432 20.28 -8.87 -30.31
N ARG A 433 19.48 -9.56 -29.50
CA ARG A 433 19.24 -11.00 -29.60
C ARG A 433 18.23 -11.36 -30.70
N TYR A 434 17.22 -10.51 -30.89
CA TYR A 434 16.08 -10.69 -31.80
C TYR A 434 15.93 -9.48 -32.74
N PRO A 435 16.85 -9.32 -33.72
CA PRO A 435 16.97 -8.14 -34.57
C PRO A 435 15.88 -8.01 -35.66
N GLU A 436 14.95 -8.97 -35.75
CA GLU A 436 13.80 -8.90 -36.65
C GLU A 436 12.77 -7.83 -36.26
N HIS A 437 12.87 -7.30 -35.03
CA HIS A 437 11.93 -6.32 -34.49
C HIS A 437 12.41 -4.88 -34.75
N ARG A 438 11.82 -4.23 -35.76
CA ARG A 438 12.08 -2.82 -36.10
C ARG A 438 11.25 -1.83 -35.29
N TYR A 439 9.99 -2.16 -35.03
CA TYR A 439 9.04 -1.24 -34.42
C TYR A 439 8.78 -1.61 -32.97
N LEU A 440 8.77 -0.63 -32.07
CA LEU A 440 8.24 -0.79 -30.72
C LEU A 440 6.90 -0.07 -30.66
N PHE A 441 5.87 -0.71 -30.10
CA PHE A 441 4.61 -0.02 -29.85
C PHE A 441 3.97 -0.46 -28.55
N GLY A 442 3.18 0.41 -27.94
CA GLY A 442 2.56 0.14 -26.65
C GLY A 442 1.88 1.37 -26.05
N PRO A 443 1.10 1.21 -24.97
CA PRO A 443 0.52 2.36 -24.30
C PRO A 443 1.55 3.02 -23.38
N VAL A 444 1.49 4.35 -23.29
CA VAL A 444 2.14 5.14 -22.25
C VAL A 444 1.09 5.99 -21.53
N SER A 445 1.02 5.86 -20.21
CA SER A 445 -0.10 6.38 -19.41
C SER A 445 0.17 7.77 -18.84
N LEU A 446 -0.84 8.64 -18.91
CA LEU A 446 -0.97 9.88 -18.17
C LEU A 446 -1.86 9.65 -16.95
N SER A 447 -1.30 9.86 -15.76
CA SER A 447 -2.04 9.63 -14.51
C SER A 447 -3.30 10.48 -14.43
N ASN A 448 -4.39 9.87 -13.95
CA ASN A 448 -5.63 10.59 -13.70
C ASN A 448 -5.54 11.55 -12.50
N ALA A 449 -4.48 11.46 -11.69
CA ALA A 449 -4.19 12.41 -10.63
C ALA A 449 -3.77 13.81 -11.15
N LEU A 450 -3.39 13.92 -12.44
CA LEU A 450 -3.06 15.19 -13.06
C LEU A 450 -4.31 16.07 -13.22
N PRO A 451 -4.19 17.41 -13.05
CA PRO A 451 -5.29 18.33 -13.33
C PRO A 451 -5.83 18.16 -14.74
N ASP A 452 -7.15 18.31 -14.94
CA ASP A 452 -7.78 18.11 -16.26
C ASP A 452 -7.21 19.04 -17.34
N LYS A 453 -6.85 20.28 -16.98
CA LYS A 453 -6.15 21.21 -17.88
C LYS A 453 -4.78 20.68 -18.30
N ALA A 454 -4.02 20.10 -17.36
CA ALA A 454 -2.72 19.51 -17.64
C ALA A 454 -2.82 18.32 -18.60
N LYS A 455 -3.78 17.42 -18.36
CA LYS A 455 -4.08 16.29 -19.26
C LYS A 455 -4.41 16.77 -20.67
N ALA A 456 -5.27 17.79 -20.79
CA ALA A 456 -5.65 18.36 -22.08
C ALA A 456 -4.45 18.92 -22.86
N MET A 457 -3.62 19.76 -22.22
CA MET A 457 -2.44 20.34 -22.89
C MET A 457 -1.39 19.30 -23.28
N LEU A 458 -1.20 18.26 -22.45
CA LEU A 458 -0.30 17.15 -22.78
C LEU A 458 -0.80 16.39 -24.01
N VAL A 459 -2.07 15.97 -24.01
CA VAL A 459 -2.65 15.25 -25.16
C VAL A 459 -2.61 16.11 -26.42
N TYR A 460 -2.98 17.40 -26.32
CA TYR A 460 -2.91 18.35 -27.44
C TYR A 460 -1.50 18.44 -28.03
N HIS A 461 -0.47 18.64 -27.19
CA HIS A 461 0.92 18.76 -27.64
C HIS A 461 1.38 17.50 -28.40
N TYR A 462 1.14 16.31 -27.84
CA TYR A 462 1.61 15.07 -28.47
C TYR A 462 0.79 14.70 -29.71
N GLN A 463 -0.51 14.99 -29.75
CA GLN A 463 -1.33 14.84 -30.96
C GLN A 463 -0.90 15.80 -32.06
N HIS A 464 -0.57 17.04 -31.73
CA HIS A 464 -0.18 18.03 -32.74
C HIS A 464 1.19 17.73 -33.35
N TYR A 465 2.19 17.42 -32.52
CA TYR A 465 3.58 17.29 -32.97
C TYR A 465 4.02 15.87 -33.35
N PHE A 466 3.27 14.82 -32.97
CA PHE A 466 3.70 13.43 -33.14
C PHE A 466 2.61 12.52 -33.76
N SER A 467 1.75 13.01 -34.63
CA SER A 467 0.66 12.21 -35.26
C SER A 467 0.84 11.96 -36.77
N ALA A 468 2.07 11.97 -37.27
CA ALA A 468 2.35 11.99 -38.70
C ALA A 468 1.86 10.75 -39.48
N LEU A 469 1.65 9.61 -38.82
CA LEU A 469 1.29 8.33 -39.46
C LEU A 469 -0.21 8.11 -39.72
N GLY A 470 -1.07 9.12 -39.52
CA GLY A 470 -2.51 8.99 -39.80
C GLY A 470 -3.23 7.98 -38.87
N SER A 471 -4.42 7.53 -39.26
CA SER A 471 -5.28 6.68 -38.41
C SER A 471 -4.94 5.19 -38.53
N LEU A 472 -3.85 4.79 -37.85
CA LEU A 472 -3.47 3.37 -37.68
C LEU A 472 -4.26 2.68 -36.55
N ALA A 473 -4.81 3.45 -35.62
CA ALA A 473 -5.54 2.95 -34.46
C ALA A 473 -6.58 3.96 -33.97
N ASN A 474 -7.74 3.45 -33.58
CA ASN A 474 -8.83 4.23 -32.99
C ASN A 474 -8.95 3.87 -31.50
N PRO A 475 -9.23 4.83 -30.61
CA PRO A 475 -9.34 4.55 -29.18
C PRO A 475 -10.67 3.85 -28.88
N ASN A 476 -10.64 2.84 -28.01
CA ASN A 476 -11.87 2.16 -27.58
C ASN A 476 -12.70 3.06 -26.64
N ASN A 477 -12.02 3.89 -25.83
CA ASN A 477 -12.64 4.92 -24.99
C ASN A 477 -11.95 6.27 -25.24
N GLU A 478 -12.43 7.03 -26.21
CA GLU A 478 -11.78 8.27 -26.64
C GLU A 478 -11.68 9.34 -25.55
N PHE A 479 -10.48 9.89 -25.35
CA PHE A 479 -10.32 11.14 -24.62
C PHE A 479 -10.55 12.32 -25.56
N LYS A 480 -11.68 13.02 -25.39
CA LYS A 480 -12.04 14.18 -26.20
C LYS A 480 -11.69 15.49 -25.51
N LEU A 481 -10.89 16.32 -26.20
CA LEU A 481 -10.72 17.71 -25.83
C LEU A 481 -12.05 18.44 -26.06
N SER A 482 -12.53 19.16 -25.05
CA SER A 482 -13.66 20.07 -25.23
C SER A 482 -13.25 21.26 -26.10
N GLN A 483 -14.23 21.89 -26.77
CA GLN A 483 -13.99 23.05 -27.62
C GLN A 483 -13.22 24.17 -26.90
N SER A 484 -13.61 24.47 -25.65
CA SER A 484 -12.92 25.46 -24.81
C SER A 484 -11.49 25.06 -24.47
N GLN A 485 -11.20 23.77 -24.26
CA GLN A 485 -9.83 23.30 -24.02
C GLN A 485 -8.98 23.43 -25.28
N LEU A 486 -9.54 23.14 -26.45
CA LEU A 486 -8.85 23.28 -27.74
C LEU A 486 -8.49 24.74 -28.01
N GLU A 487 -9.46 25.65 -27.87
CA GLU A 487 -9.26 27.10 -28.00
C GLU A 487 -8.19 27.61 -27.04
N THR A 488 -8.24 27.17 -25.78
CA THR A 488 -7.22 27.53 -24.79
C THR A 488 -5.83 27.05 -25.23
N CYS A 489 -5.71 25.85 -25.79
CA CYS A 489 -4.41 25.35 -26.25
C CYS A 489 -3.91 26.11 -27.47
N THR A 490 -4.78 26.45 -28.42
CA THR A 490 -4.39 27.24 -29.61
C THR A 490 -4.00 28.68 -29.28
N ASP A 491 -4.56 29.25 -28.21
CA ASP A 491 -4.18 30.60 -27.73
C ASP A 491 -2.84 30.60 -26.98
N LEU A 492 -2.50 29.49 -26.31
CA LEU A 492 -1.28 29.38 -25.49
C LEU A 492 -0.05 28.95 -26.29
N PHE A 493 -0.22 28.19 -27.37
CA PHE A 493 0.86 27.57 -28.13
C PHE A 493 0.92 28.12 -29.55
N CYS A 494 2.12 28.39 -30.06
CA CYS A 494 2.32 28.92 -31.41
C CYS A 494 2.00 27.88 -32.50
N GLY A 495 2.14 26.59 -32.18
CA GLY A 495 1.79 25.47 -33.06
C GLY A 495 2.78 25.20 -34.19
N ASN A 496 3.87 25.95 -34.31
CA ASN A 496 4.86 25.79 -35.38
C ASN A 496 6.31 25.61 -34.89
N ASP A 497 6.60 25.79 -33.60
CA ASP A 497 7.89 25.47 -32.98
C ASP A 497 7.70 24.53 -31.77
N ILE A 498 8.04 23.25 -31.98
CA ILE A 498 7.95 22.22 -30.94
C ILE A 498 8.80 22.52 -29.71
N LYS A 499 9.95 23.18 -29.85
CA LYS A 499 10.86 23.47 -28.73
C LYS A 499 10.30 24.59 -27.87
N GLU A 500 9.78 25.63 -28.51
CA GLU A 500 9.12 26.76 -27.82
C GLU A 500 7.86 26.29 -27.10
N ASP A 501 6.94 25.62 -27.80
CA ASP A 501 5.70 25.13 -27.22
C ASP A 501 5.95 24.10 -26.10
N PHE A 502 6.97 23.25 -26.24
CA PHE A 502 7.32 22.32 -25.16
C PHE A 502 7.95 23.03 -23.95
N ALA A 503 8.69 24.13 -24.16
CA ALA A 503 9.20 24.94 -23.07
C ALA A 503 8.06 25.61 -22.30
N GLU A 504 7.09 26.19 -23.02
CA GLU A 504 5.90 26.81 -22.43
C GLU A 504 5.01 25.78 -21.73
N LEU A 505 4.76 24.63 -22.35
CA LEU A 505 4.01 23.52 -21.74
C LEU A 505 4.58 23.15 -20.37
N LYS A 506 5.91 22.97 -20.27
CA LYS A 506 6.56 22.66 -18.99
C LYS A 506 6.37 23.78 -17.97
N HIS A 507 6.47 25.04 -18.40
CA HIS A 507 6.30 26.20 -17.54
C HIS A 507 4.88 26.25 -16.97
N ILE A 508 3.86 26.09 -17.81
CA ILE A 508 2.45 26.07 -17.39
C ILE A 508 2.15 24.89 -16.47
N LEU A 509 2.63 23.69 -16.81
CA LEU A 509 2.45 22.50 -15.97
C LEU A 509 3.06 22.70 -14.58
N ALA A 510 4.28 23.27 -14.50
CA ALA A 510 4.94 23.54 -13.24
C ALA A 510 4.12 24.49 -12.34
N ASN A 511 3.47 25.50 -12.92
CA ASN A 511 2.57 26.41 -12.19
C ASN A 511 1.32 25.72 -11.64
N MET A 512 0.94 24.56 -12.19
CA MET A 512 -0.15 23.71 -11.70
C MET A 512 0.33 22.62 -10.72
N GLY A 513 1.63 22.59 -10.37
CA GLY A 513 2.22 21.50 -9.59
C GLY A 513 2.33 20.17 -10.37
N ALA A 514 2.22 20.23 -11.70
CA ALA A 514 2.32 19.09 -12.60
C ALA A 514 3.64 19.11 -13.39
N GLN A 515 3.98 17.98 -14.01
CA GLN A 515 5.16 17.85 -14.86
C GLN A 515 4.82 16.96 -16.07
N VAL A 516 5.57 17.13 -17.16
CA VAL A 516 5.50 16.20 -18.29
C VAL A 516 5.96 14.82 -17.82
N PRO A 517 5.16 13.76 -17.98
CA PRO A 517 5.56 12.42 -17.57
C PRO A 517 6.82 11.96 -18.28
N THR A 518 7.70 11.30 -17.52
CA THR A 518 9.06 11.03 -17.99
C THR A 518 9.10 10.14 -19.23
N LEU A 519 8.21 9.14 -19.33
CA LEU A 519 8.16 8.26 -20.51
C LEU A 519 7.76 9.01 -21.78
N PHE A 520 6.77 9.88 -21.72
CA PHE A 520 6.34 10.71 -22.85
C PHE A 520 7.50 11.55 -23.40
N LYS A 521 8.21 12.25 -22.50
CA LYS A 521 9.41 13.02 -22.86
C LYS A 521 10.51 12.11 -23.42
N GLN A 522 10.73 10.95 -22.81
CA GLN A 522 11.86 10.10 -23.18
C GLN A 522 11.66 9.48 -24.56
N TYR A 523 10.46 9.00 -24.89
CA TYR A 523 10.16 8.46 -26.21
C TYR A 523 10.49 9.48 -27.30
N THR A 524 9.98 10.70 -27.19
CA THR A 524 10.20 11.74 -28.20
C THR A 524 11.65 12.22 -28.30
N GLU A 525 12.45 12.04 -27.24
CA GLU A 525 13.89 12.36 -27.26
C GLU A 525 14.77 11.26 -27.86
N LEU A 526 14.28 10.04 -28.04
CA LEU A 526 15.08 8.89 -28.51
C LEU A 526 15.41 8.93 -30.00
N CYS A 527 14.44 9.34 -30.82
CA CYS A 527 14.56 9.28 -32.26
C CYS A 527 14.81 10.66 -32.89
N GLU A 528 15.26 10.62 -34.14
CA GLU A 528 15.17 11.72 -35.08
C GLU A 528 13.70 12.04 -35.42
N GLN A 529 13.48 13.10 -36.19
CA GLN A 529 12.13 13.53 -36.58
C GLN A 529 11.35 12.39 -37.28
N ASP A 530 10.05 12.30 -36.98
CA ASP A 530 9.15 11.25 -37.46
C ASP A 530 9.53 9.82 -37.05
N GLY A 531 10.43 9.64 -36.09
CA GLY A 531 10.79 8.33 -35.53
C GLY A 531 9.93 7.89 -34.35
N VAL A 532 9.08 8.78 -33.83
CA VAL A 532 8.10 8.49 -32.79
C VAL A 532 6.76 9.09 -33.21
N ASN A 533 5.71 8.29 -33.08
CA ASN A 533 4.34 8.71 -33.36
C ASN A 533 3.41 8.28 -32.22
N PHE A 534 2.54 9.18 -31.78
CA PHE A 534 1.40 8.91 -30.93
C PHE A 534 0.17 8.71 -31.83
N LEU A 535 -0.24 7.46 -31.98
CA LEU A 535 -1.28 7.05 -32.92
C LEU A 535 -2.68 7.39 -32.41
N SER A 536 -2.90 7.31 -31.10
CA SER A 536 -4.22 7.51 -30.50
C SER A 536 -4.12 7.69 -28.97
N PHE A 537 -5.20 8.19 -28.35
CA PHE A 537 -5.32 8.36 -26.90
C PHE A 537 -6.65 7.78 -26.40
N SER A 538 -6.58 6.79 -25.50
CA SER A 538 -7.75 6.13 -24.91
C SER A 538 -7.72 6.24 -23.39
N ILE A 539 -8.90 6.29 -22.77
CA ILE A 539 -9.06 6.20 -21.32
C ILE A 539 -9.07 4.72 -20.93
N ASP A 540 -8.33 4.34 -19.88
CA ASP A 540 -8.33 2.98 -19.30
C ASP A 540 -9.10 2.95 -17.97
N PRO A 541 -10.36 2.48 -17.95
CA PRO A 541 -11.15 2.37 -16.71
C PRO A 541 -10.59 1.35 -15.72
N ASP A 542 -9.87 0.33 -16.20
CA ASP A 542 -9.29 -0.73 -15.37
C ASP A 542 -7.98 -0.28 -14.70
N PHE A 543 -7.42 0.85 -15.14
CA PHE A 543 -6.24 1.50 -14.57
C PHE A 543 -6.54 2.95 -14.14
N ASN A 544 -7.51 3.08 -13.22
CA ASN A 544 -7.85 4.35 -12.55
C ASN A 544 -8.30 5.50 -13.48
N ASN A 545 -8.79 5.18 -14.69
CA ASN A 545 -9.16 6.14 -15.72
C ASN A 545 -7.96 7.02 -16.17
N CYS A 546 -6.75 6.46 -16.18
CA CYS A 546 -5.61 7.12 -16.82
C CYS A 546 -5.87 7.27 -18.33
N ILE A 547 -5.13 8.18 -18.97
CA ILE A 547 -5.16 8.35 -20.42
C ILE A 547 -3.92 7.65 -21.00
N ASP A 548 -4.12 6.59 -21.77
CA ASP A 548 -3.07 5.89 -22.48
C ASP A 548 -2.89 6.47 -23.88
N GLY A 549 -1.68 6.95 -24.17
CA GLY A 549 -1.25 7.27 -25.53
C GLY A 549 -0.61 6.05 -26.17
N LEU A 550 -1.12 5.60 -27.33
CA LEU A 550 -0.49 4.54 -28.10
C LEU A 550 0.73 5.11 -28.84
N VAL A 551 1.93 4.78 -28.37
CA VAL A 551 3.18 5.19 -29.01
C VAL A 551 3.66 4.11 -29.97
N LEU A 552 4.21 4.54 -31.11
CA LEU A 552 4.91 3.73 -32.09
C LEU A 552 6.29 4.36 -32.35
N VAL A 553 7.34 3.55 -32.21
CA VAL A 553 8.74 3.96 -32.33
C VAL A 553 9.41 3.14 -33.43
N ASP A 554 10.07 3.82 -34.36
CA ASP A 554 10.90 3.20 -35.39
C ASP A 554 12.36 3.16 -34.94
N LEU A 555 12.88 1.96 -34.65
CA LEU A 555 14.24 1.78 -34.14
C LEU A 555 15.32 2.18 -35.16
N THR A 556 15.00 2.23 -36.45
CA THR A 556 15.94 2.68 -37.49
C THR A 556 16.21 4.19 -37.42
N LYS A 557 15.32 4.95 -36.77
CA LYS A 557 15.42 6.40 -36.59
C LYS A 557 15.95 6.80 -35.22
N LEU A 558 16.50 5.86 -34.44
CA LEU A 558 17.15 6.20 -33.18
C LEU A 558 18.35 7.12 -33.41
N LYS A 559 18.47 8.17 -32.59
CA LYS A 559 19.67 9.03 -32.60
C LYS A 559 20.91 8.19 -32.36
N ALA A 560 22.00 8.47 -33.08
CA ALA A 560 23.22 7.67 -33.05
C ALA A 560 23.78 7.41 -31.64
N ASN A 561 23.74 8.41 -30.74
CA ASN A 561 24.18 8.26 -29.36
C ASN A 561 23.29 7.33 -28.52
N LYS A 562 21.98 7.28 -28.81
CA LYS A 562 21.00 6.39 -28.15
C LYS A 562 21.13 4.97 -28.69
N ALA A 563 21.24 4.81 -30.02
CA ALA A 563 21.49 3.53 -30.65
C ALA A 563 22.77 2.89 -30.11
N LYS A 564 23.89 3.62 -30.09
CA LYS A 564 25.16 3.13 -29.53
C LYS A 564 25.04 2.71 -28.06
N ARG A 565 24.24 3.44 -27.26
CA ARG A 565 24.07 3.17 -25.83
C ARG A 565 23.25 1.90 -25.54
N TYR A 566 22.19 1.65 -26.31
CA TYR A 566 21.22 0.59 -26.00
C TYR A 566 21.28 -0.59 -26.97
N LEU A 567 21.47 -0.33 -28.27
CA LEU A 567 21.48 -1.35 -29.32
C LEU A 567 22.90 -1.83 -29.66
N GLY A 568 23.95 -1.10 -29.25
CA GLY A 568 25.32 -1.38 -29.70
C GLY A 568 25.61 -0.81 -31.10
N GLU A 569 26.75 -1.15 -31.68
CA GLU A 569 27.14 -0.67 -33.01
C GLU A 569 26.52 -1.56 -34.11
N ASN A 570 25.79 -0.95 -35.07
CA ASN A 570 25.38 -1.53 -36.37
C ASN A 570 24.14 -2.47 -36.47
N ILE A 571 23.12 -2.41 -35.60
CA ILE A 571 21.91 -3.24 -35.81
C ILE A 571 21.11 -2.84 -37.06
N TYR A 572 20.92 -1.53 -37.28
CA TYR A 572 20.06 -1.01 -38.36
C TYR A 572 20.75 -0.01 -39.30
N GLN A 573 22.06 0.18 -39.17
CA GLN A 573 22.84 0.95 -40.14
C GLN A 573 23.16 0.03 -41.33
N ARG A 574 22.31 0.08 -42.36
CA ARG A 574 22.60 -0.42 -43.71
C ARG A 574 22.35 0.67 -44.72
#